data_AF-A0A847V4Q2-F1
#
_entry.id   AF-A0A847V4Q2-F1
#
_cell.length_a   1.000
_cell.length_b   1.000
_cell.length_c   1.000
_cell.angle_alpha   90.00
_cell.angle_beta   90.00
_cell.angle_gamma   90.00
#
_symmetry.space_group_name_H-M   'P 1'
#
loop_
_entity.id
_entity.type
_entity.pdbx_description
1 polymer ?
#
loop_
_entity_poly.entity_id
_entity_poly.type
_entity_poly.pdbx_seq_one_letter_code
_entity_poly.pdbx_strand_id
1 'polypeptide(L)'
;MKYSRFVGIVLLASALFIGLGAAEDLTPDAIMLETETNMTITGLSYADDDEWVEVVNPGMASQDFTFWTLEDENNNTYSFPEGFVLLPGAAVKVHTGQGNATETDLYWGRDDLVWDEEEVATLKNAAGEIVAGYPESA
;
A
#
# COMPACT_ATOMS: atom_id res chain seq x y z
N MET A 1 6.83 9.29 -26.75
CA MET A 1 5.63 8.85 -25.99
C MET A 1 4.44 9.71 -26.41
N LYS A 2 3.20 9.19 -26.41
CA LYS A 2 1.97 9.93 -26.76
C LYS A 2 0.93 9.81 -25.63
N TYR A 3 0.20 10.89 -25.40
CA TYR A 3 -0.74 11.13 -24.30
C TYR A 3 -2.06 10.31 -24.32
N SER A 4 -2.84 10.48 -23.24
CA SER A 4 -4.28 10.15 -23.02
C SER A 4 -4.50 8.83 -22.25
N ARG A 5 -5.46 8.71 -21.30
CA ARG A 5 -6.84 9.24 -21.32
C ARG A 5 -7.43 9.54 -19.91
N PHE A 6 -8.25 10.61 -19.81
CA PHE A 6 -9.39 10.97 -18.90
C PHE A 6 -9.78 10.01 -17.74
N VAL A 7 -10.21 10.43 -16.53
CA VAL A 7 -11.35 11.29 -16.07
C VAL A 7 -11.11 11.65 -14.56
N GLY A 8 -11.59 12.72 -13.90
CA GLY A 8 -12.59 13.76 -14.23
C GLY A 8 -12.72 14.90 -13.19
N ILE A 9 -13.69 15.79 -13.42
CA ILE A 9 -13.71 17.23 -13.06
C ILE A 9 -15.17 17.63 -12.74
N VAL A 10 -15.54 18.52 -11.79
CA VAL A 10 -14.85 19.26 -10.69
C VAL A 10 -15.95 19.92 -9.80
N LEU A 11 -15.63 20.54 -8.65
CA LEU A 11 -16.52 21.54 -8.01
C LEU A 11 -15.81 22.88 -7.73
N LEU A 12 -16.51 23.99 -7.98
CA LEU A 12 -15.93 25.32 -8.08
C LEU A 12 -15.73 26.03 -6.73
N ALA A 13 -14.57 26.65 -6.56
CA ALA A 13 -14.40 27.85 -5.73
C ALA A 13 -14.00 29.03 -6.64
N SER A 14 -14.96 29.88 -6.98
CA SER A 14 -14.73 31.07 -7.81
C SER A 14 -14.06 32.19 -7.00
N ALA A 15 -12.73 32.31 -7.07
CA ALA A 15 -12.00 33.45 -6.54
C ALA A 15 -11.79 34.52 -7.63
N LEU A 16 -12.69 35.52 -7.66
CA LEU A 16 -12.55 36.68 -8.57
C LEU A 16 -11.51 37.67 -7.99
N PHE A 17 -10.24 37.45 -8.29
CA PHE A 17 -9.17 38.37 -7.86
C PHE A 17 -9.16 39.66 -8.68
N ILE A 18 -9.83 40.70 -8.16
CA ILE A 18 -9.61 42.10 -8.56
C ILE A 18 -8.56 42.68 -7.61
N GLY A 19 -7.28 42.61 -7.99
CA GLY A 19 -6.17 43.09 -7.17
C GLY A 19 -4.95 43.44 -8.01
N LEU A 20 -4.77 44.73 -8.31
CA LEU A 20 -3.59 45.24 -9.02
C LEU A 20 -2.42 45.38 -8.02
N GLY A 21 -1.62 44.33 -7.89
CA GLY A 21 -0.40 44.30 -7.09
C GLY A 21 0.20 42.91 -7.16
N ALA A 22 1.51 42.82 -7.44
CA ALA A 22 2.23 41.58 -7.78
C ALA A 22 1.77 40.35 -6.97
N ALA A 23 0.92 39.54 -7.58
CA ALA A 23 0.63 38.21 -7.08
C ALA A 23 1.84 37.34 -7.43
N GLU A 24 2.48 36.76 -6.42
CA GLU A 24 3.26 35.56 -6.64
C GLU A 24 2.28 34.49 -7.12
N ASP A 25 2.52 33.97 -8.32
CA ASP A 25 1.60 33.11 -9.05
C ASP A 25 1.54 31.74 -8.37
N LEU A 26 0.66 31.62 -7.37
CA LEU A 26 0.29 30.36 -6.76
C LEU A 26 -0.51 29.57 -7.80
N THR A 27 0.22 28.86 -8.66
CA THR A 27 -0.38 27.93 -9.62
C THR A 27 -1.24 26.91 -8.86
N PRO A 28 -2.33 26.39 -9.46
CA PRO A 28 -3.10 25.31 -8.83
C PRO A 28 -2.26 24.10 -8.42
N ASP A 29 -1.16 23.86 -9.14
CA ASP A 29 -0.16 22.82 -8.86
C ASP A 29 0.52 23.02 -7.48
N ALA A 30 0.67 24.26 -7.01
CA ALA A 30 1.34 24.58 -5.74
C ALA A 30 0.48 24.35 -4.49
N ILE A 31 -0.79 23.96 -4.65
CA ILE A 31 -1.73 23.69 -3.54
C ILE A 31 -2.12 22.20 -3.45
N MET A 32 -1.61 21.36 -4.36
CA MET A 32 -1.71 19.91 -4.22
C MET A 32 -0.72 19.46 -3.15
N LEU A 33 -1.22 19.28 -1.92
CA LEU A 33 -0.49 18.57 -0.88
C LEU A 33 -0.38 17.10 -1.30
N GLU A 34 0.70 16.75 -1.99
CA GLU A 34 1.03 15.38 -2.32
C GLU A 34 1.35 14.64 -1.01
N THR A 35 0.31 14.03 -0.47
CA THR A 35 0.41 13.13 0.69
C THR A 35 0.98 11.82 0.18
N GLU A 36 2.31 11.68 0.36
CA GLU A 36 3.02 10.41 0.23
C GLU A 36 2.23 9.33 0.98
N THR A 37 1.45 8.55 0.24
CA THR A 37 0.50 7.59 0.77
C THR A 37 1.22 6.26 0.89
N ASN A 38 1.87 6.09 2.03
CA ASN A 38 2.63 4.89 2.29
C ASN A 38 1.68 3.75 2.72
N MET A 39 1.82 2.55 2.14
CA MET A 39 1.15 1.36 2.67
C MET A 39 1.71 1.05 4.05
N THR A 40 0.90 0.46 4.93
CA THR A 40 1.32 0.12 6.30
C THR A 40 1.02 -1.35 6.59
N ILE A 41 1.91 -2.02 7.32
CA ILE A 41 1.56 -3.28 7.98
C ILE A 41 1.02 -2.94 9.38
N THR A 42 -0.16 -3.45 9.73
CA THR A 42 -0.86 -3.12 11.00
C THR A 42 -0.90 -4.27 12.00
N GLY A 43 -0.57 -5.48 11.56
CA GLY A 43 -0.52 -6.66 12.44
C GLY A 43 0.29 -7.80 11.85
N LEU A 44 0.85 -8.59 12.75
CA LEU A 44 1.60 -9.82 12.52
C LEU A 44 1.06 -10.84 13.53
N SER A 45 0.73 -12.04 13.07
CA SER A 45 0.34 -13.20 13.87
C SER A 45 1.31 -14.32 13.57
N TYR A 46 2.00 -14.81 14.60
CA TYR A 46 2.93 -15.96 14.58
C TYR A 46 2.29 -17.20 15.25
N ALA A 47 0.96 -17.34 15.17
CA ALA A 47 0.24 -18.46 15.78
C ALA A 47 0.29 -19.70 14.88
N ASP A 48 0.68 -20.86 15.45
CA ASP A 48 0.80 -22.16 14.77
C ASP A 48 -0.42 -22.55 13.90
N ASP A 49 -1.63 -22.07 14.24
CA ASP A 49 -2.89 -22.39 13.56
C ASP A 49 -3.49 -21.25 12.71
N ASP A 50 -3.01 -20.02 12.84
CA ASP A 50 -3.43 -18.86 12.03
C ASP A 50 -2.33 -17.79 11.93
N GLU A 51 -1.30 -18.12 11.15
CA GLU A 51 -0.15 -17.26 10.89
C GLU A 51 -0.42 -16.29 9.72
N TRP A 52 -0.29 -14.97 9.95
CA TRP A 52 -0.62 -13.95 8.94
C TRP A 52 0.01 -12.58 9.16
N VAL A 53 0.07 -11.78 8.09
CA VAL A 53 0.38 -10.34 8.11
C VAL A 53 -0.76 -9.52 7.52
N GLU A 54 -1.15 -8.43 8.19
CA GLU A 54 -2.20 -7.51 7.73
C GLU A 54 -1.59 -6.25 7.10
N VAL A 55 -1.86 -6.05 5.80
CA VAL A 55 -1.44 -4.87 5.03
C VAL A 55 -2.64 -3.95 4.80
N VAL A 56 -2.47 -2.66 5.05
CA VAL A 56 -3.51 -1.63 4.94
C VAL A 56 -3.10 -0.56 3.94
N ASN A 57 -4.06 -0.13 3.13
CA ASN A 57 -3.99 1.10 2.32
C ASN A 57 -4.70 2.23 3.08
N PRO A 58 -3.99 3.09 3.83
CA PRO A 58 -4.61 4.22 4.55
C PRO A 58 -5.03 5.38 3.62
N GLY A 59 -4.77 5.25 2.32
CA GLY A 59 -4.91 6.30 1.33
C GLY A 59 -6.32 6.54 0.80
N MET A 60 -6.41 7.55 -0.06
CA MET A 60 -7.61 7.90 -0.82
C MET A 60 -7.61 7.32 -2.25
N ALA A 61 -6.54 6.64 -2.67
CA ALA A 61 -6.38 6.03 -3.99
C ALA A 61 -6.11 4.52 -3.88
N SER A 62 -6.51 3.76 -4.90
CA SER A 62 -6.24 2.32 -4.97
C SER A 62 -4.76 2.05 -5.27
N GLN A 63 -4.15 1.11 -4.56
CA GLN A 63 -2.76 0.70 -4.78
C GLN A 63 -2.73 -0.63 -5.56
N ASP A 64 -1.96 -0.67 -6.65
CA ASP A 64 -1.65 -1.90 -7.39
C ASP A 64 -0.42 -2.57 -6.76
N PHE A 65 -0.56 -3.84 -6.39
CA PHE A 65 0.45 -4.65 -5.72
C PHE A 65 1.15 -5.62 -6.69
N THR A 66 0.93 -5.49 -8.00
CA THR A 66 1.60 -6.32 -9.01
C THR A 66 3.13 -6.25 -8.85
N PHE A 67 3.77 -7.41 -8.66
CA PHE A 67 5.19 -7.60 -8.33
C PHE A 67 5.68 -7.02 -6.98
N TRP A 68 4.77 -6.62 -6.08
CA TRP A 68 5.14 -6.34 -4.69
C TRP A 68 5.42 -7.65 -3.95
N THR A 69 6.20 -7.56 -2.88
CA THR A 69 6.54 -8.72 -2.04
C THR A 69 6.40 -8.41 -0.56
N LEU A 70 6.08 -9.44 0.20
CA LEU A 70 6.19 -9.47 1.66
C LEU A 70 7.30 -10.47 2.03
N GLU A 71 8.21 -10.08 2.91
CA GLU A 71 9.42 -10.87 3.23
C GLU A 71 9.72 -10.82 4.73
N ASP A 72 10.25 -11.91 5.27
CA ASP A 72 10.81 -12.01 6.63
C ASP A 72 12.31 -11.68 6.66
N GLU A 73 12.98 -11.94 7.79
CA GLU A 73 14.45 -11.77 7.91
C GLU A 73 15.25 -12.99 7.40
N ASN A 74 14.55 -14.09 7.08
CA ASN A 74 15.09 -15.38 6.61
C ASN A 74 14.99 -15.55 5.07
N ASN A 75 14.57 -14.51 4.35
CA ASN A 75 14.29 -14.47 2.90
C ASN A 75 13.12 -15.36 2.41
N ASN A 76 12.21 -15.81 3.29
CA ASN A 76 10.92 -16.32 2.84
C ASN A 76 10.13 -15.17 2.20
N THR A 77 9.89 -15.26 0.89
CA THR A 77 9.21 -14.20 0.12
C THR A 77 7.83 -14.63 -0.37
N TYR A 78 6.78 -13.91 0.01
CA TYR A 78 5.47 -13.95 -0.63
C TYR A 78 5.42 -12.91 -1.75
N SER A 79 4.96 -13.32 -2.94
CA SER A 79 4.72 -12.40 -4.06
C SER A 79 3.22 -12.19 -4.23
N PHE A 80 2.79 -10.92 -4.25
CA PHE A 80 1.38 -10.60 -4.48
C PHE A 80 0.96 -10.99 -5.91
N PRO A 81 -0.29 -11.48 -6.12
CA PRO A 81 -0.77 -11.87 -7.44
C PRO A 81 -0.73 -10.71 -8.45
N GLU A 82 -0.43 -11.01 -9.71
CA GLU A 82 -0.53 -10.04 -10.81
C GLU A 82 -1.97 -9.50 -10.91
N GLY A 83 -2.12 -8.18 -10.87
CA GLY A 83 -3.41 -7.48 -10.87
C GLY A 83 -4.12 -7.43 -9.51
N PHE A 84 -3.48 -7.82 -8.41
CA PHE A 84 -4.03 -7.57 -7.07
C PHE A 84 -4.01 -6.07 -6.74
N VAL A 85 -5.16 -5.51 -6.36
CA VAL A 85 -5.34 -4.08 -6.09
C VAL A 85 -6.01 -3.88 -4.73
N LEU A 86 -5.36 -3.15 -3.84
CA LEU A 86 -5.90 -2.81 -2.52
C LEU A 86 -6.60 -1.45 -2.57
N LEU A 87 -7.91 -1.44 -2.31
CA LEU A 87 -8.77 -0.25 -2.39
C LEU A 87 -8.46 0.80 -1.29
N PRO A 88 -8.87 2.07 -1.47
CA PRO A 88 -8.73 3.12 -0.45
C PRO A 88 -9.36 2.69 0.89
N GLY A 89 -8.59 2.79 1.98
CA GLY A 89 -9.03 2.41 3.33
C GLY A 89 -9.23 0.91 3.56
N ALA A 90 -8.85 0.04 2.61
CA ALA A 90 -9.00 -1.41 2.72
C ALA A 90 -7.78 -2.06 3.38
N ALA A 91 -8.01 -3.26 3.91
CA ALA A 91 -7.00 -4.14 4.50
C ALA A 91 -7.04 -5.51 3.80
N VAL A 92 -5.88 -6.17 3.73
CA VAL A 92 -5.74 -7.55 3.29
C VAL A 92 -4.83 -8.31 4.25
N LYS A 93 -5.20 -9.53 4.59
CA LYS A 93 -4.34 -10.47 5.31
C LYS A 93 -3.65 -11.41 4.35
N VAL A 94 -2.35 -11.61 4.52
CA VAL A 94 -1.60 -12.67 3.85
C VAL A 94 -1.36 -13.76 4.88
N HIS A 95 -2.12 -14.85 4.80
CA HIS A 95 -1.92 -16.03 5.62
C HIS A 95 -0.81 -16.92 5.03
N THR A 96 0.05 -17.48 5.87
CA THR A 96 1.12 -18.39 5.42
C THR A 96 0.56 -19.74 4.94
N GLY A 97 -0.51 -20.22 5.58
CA GLY A 97 -1.10 -21.53 5.31
C GLY A 97 -1.85 -21.67 3.97
N GLN A 98 -2.53 -22.81 3.83
CA GLN A 98 -3.39 -23.15 2.70
C GLN A 98 -4.73 -22.39 2.73
N GLY A 99 -5.24 -21.96 1.57
CA GLY A 99 -6.57 -21.37 1.45
C GLY A 99 -6.92 -20.94 0.03
N ASN A 100 -8.06 -20.27 -0.13
CA ASN A 100 -8.50 -19.70 -1.42
C ASN A 100 -8.58 -18.18 -1.29
N ALA A 101 -7.89 -17.47 -2.18
CA ALA A 101 -7.84 -16.01 -2.14
C ALA A 101 -9.23 -15.35 -2.24
N THR A 102 -9.45 -14.33 -1.43
CA THR A 102 -10.62 -13.43 -1.41
C THR A 102 -10.15 -11.99 -1.67
N GLU A 103 -11.04 -11.00 -1.50
CA GLU A 103 -10.66 -9.58 -1.52
C GLU A 103 -9.89 -9.15 -0.25
N THR A 104 -10.05 -9.89 0.86
CA THR A 104 -9.52 -9.56 2.20
C THR A 104 -8.49 -10.54 2.71
N ASP A 105 -8.40 -11.74 2.12
CA ASP A 105 -7.60 -12.85 2.62
C ASP A 105 -6.85 -13.50 1.45
N LEU A 106 -5.52 -13.44 1.48
CA LEU A 106 -4.59 -14.08 0.56
C LEU A 106 -3.87 -15.21 1.29
N TYR A 107 -3.39 -16.19 0.52
CA TYR A 107 -2.77 -17.40 1.06
C TYR A 107 -1.44 -17.67 0.33
N TRP A 108 -0.39 -17.93 1.10
CA TRP A 108 0.93 -18.31 0.59
C TRP A 108 0.98 -19.78 0.18
N GLY A 109 0.09 -20.62 0.74
CA GLY A 109 -0.03 -22.04 0.37
C GLY A 109 1.12 -22.90 0.90
N ARG A 110 1.69 -22.51 2.05
CA ARG A 110 2.72 -23.28 2.75
C ARG A 110 2.11 -24.26 3.75
N ASP A 111 2.92 -25.25 4.12
CA ASP A 111 2.63 -26.23 5.18
C ASP A 111 3.55 -26.02 6.41
N ASP A 112 4.47 -25.06 6.33
CA ASP A 112 5.44 -24.64 7.34
C ASP A 112 5.22 -23.17 7.72
N LEU A 113 5.53 -22.86 8.99
CA LEU A 113 5.50 -21.51 9.56
C LEU A 113 6.63 -20.65 8.99
N VAL A 114 6.43 -19.33 9.01
CA VAL A 114 7.37 -18.34 8.49
C VAL A 114 7.70 -17.26 9.52
N TRP A 115 6.76 -16.86 10.36
CA TRP A 115 6.86 -15.66 11.19
C TRP A 115 7.16 -16.01 12.64
N ASP A 116 8.28 -15.52 13.19
CA ASP A 116 8.62 -15.66 14.62
C ASP A 116 8.38 -14.36 15.44
N GLU A 117 8.39 -14.47 16.78
CA GLU A 117 8.07 -13.34 17.69
C GLU A 117 9.11 -12.19 17.69
N GLU A 118 10.32 -12.44 17.19
CA GLU A 118 11.44 -11.49 17.17
C GLU A 118 11.69 -10.87 15.77
N GLU A 119 10.94 -11.26 14.73
CA GLU A 119 11.18 -10.86 13.34
C GLU A 119 10.40 -9.61 12.88
N VAL A 120 10.83 -9.02 11.75
CA VAL A 120 10.16 -7.90 11.09
C VAL A 120 9.63 -8.29 9.71
N ALA A 121 8.30 -8.31 9.58
CA ALA A 121 7.62 -8.44 8.30
C ALA A 121 7.84 -7.18 7.44
N THR A 122 8.45 -7.34 6.27
CA THR A 122 8.88 -6.25 5.38
C THR A 122 8.09 -6.25 4.08
N LEU A 123 7.34 -5.18 3.81
CA LEU A 123 6.64 -4.96 2.54
C LEU A 123 7.52 -4.17 1.57
N LYS A 124 7.73 -4.70 0.36
CA LYS A 124 8.51 -4.08 -0.72
C LYS A 124 7.66 -3.84 -1.95
N ASN A 125 7.88 -2.70 -2.62
CA ASN A 125 7.21 -2.38 -3.87
C ASN A 125 7.80 -3.14 -5.07
N ALA A 126 7.20 -2.99 -6.25
CA ALA A 126 7.65 -3.59 -7.50
C ALA A 126 9.09 -3.20 -7.96
N ALA A 127 9.69 -2.16 -7.38
CA ALA A 127 11.08 -1.77 -7.60
C ALA A 127 12.06 -2.40 -6.57
N GLY A 128 11.54 -3.13 -5.57
CA GLY A 128 12.29 -3.71 -4.46
C GLY A 128 12.56 -2.73 -3.31
N GLU A 129 11.96 -1.55 -3.33
CA GLU A 129 12.10 -0.54 -2.28
C GLU A 129 11.20 -0.90 -1.09
N ILE A 130 11.70 -0.76 0.13
CA ILE A 130 10.93 -1.01 1.36
C ILE A 130 9.89 0.09 1.52
N VAL A 131 8.62 -0.32 1.64
CA VAL A 131 7.46 0.54 1.86
C VAL A 131 7.10 0.53 3.34
N ALA A 132 7.03 -0.65 3.97
CA ALA A 132 6.69 -0.80 5.38
C ALA A 132 7.48 -1.93 6.05
N GLY A 133 7.62 -1.84 7.38
CA GLY A 133 8.09 -2.91 8.25
C GLY A 133 7.17 -3.00 9.47
N TYR A 134 6.94 -4.20 10.00
CA TYR A 134 6.22 -4.40 11.27
C TYR A 134 6.77 -5.61 12.06
N PRO A 135 6.94 -5.50 13.39
CA PRO A 135 6.80 -4.28 14.18
C PRO A 135 7.81 -3.21 13.76
N GLU A 136 7.52 -1.92 14.01
CA GLU A 136 8.51 -0.88 13.78
C GLU A 136 9.74 -1.15 14.67
N SER A 137 10.93 -1.26 14.05
CA SER A 137 12.19 -1.44 14.77
C SER A 137 12.46 -0.23 15.66
N ALA A 138 12.66 -0.46 16.96
CA ALA A 138 12.83 0.56 18.00
C ALA A 138 14.18 1.30 17.98
#